data_AF-A0A7K3AER3-F1
#
_entry.id   AF-A0A7K3AER3-F1
#
_cell.length_a   1.000
_cell.length_b   1.000
_cell.length_c   1.000
_cell.angle_alpha   90.00
_cell.angle_beta   90.00
_cell.angle_gamma   90.00
#
_symmetry.space_group_name_H-M   'P 1'
#
loop_
_entity.id
_entity.type
_entity.pdbx_description
1 polymer ?
#
loop_
_entity_poly.entity_id
_entity_poly.type
_entity_poly.pdbx_seq_one_letter_code
_entity_poly.pdbx_strand_id
1 'polypeptide(L)'
;MAKRQINVRVDEAVYVGIEERAAAAGMEVNEYARQLLADEANDLRHRFLVAADHFAGEWAGHFDDRFGNDGHGAVPARKDDRAA
;
A
#
# COMPACT_ATOMS: atom_id res chain seq x y z
N MET A 1 30.81 6.31 -3.83
CA MET A 1 30.46 7.46 -2.97
C MET A 1 30.84 7.15 -1.53
N ALA A 2 31.28 8.14 -0.75
CA ALA A 2 31.56 7.94 0.67
C ALA A 2 30.26 7.67 1.44
N LYS A 3 30.24 6.62 2.27
CA LYS A 3 29.11 6.33 3.15
C LYS A 3 29.01 7.43 4.21
N ARG A 4 27.80 7.90 4.48
CA ARG A 4 27.48 8.85 5.57
C ARG A 4 26.59 8.15 6.60
N GLN A 5 26.75 8.52 7.87
CA GLN A 5 25.97 7.97 8.97
C GLN A 5 25.01 9.04 9.49
N ILE A 6 23.77 8.64 9.78
CA ILE A 6 22.76 9.46 10.44
C ILE A 6 22.48 8.79 11.78
N ASN A 7 22.69 9.50 12.89
CA ASN A 7 22.39 9.01 14.23
C ASN A 7 21.02 9.57 14.66
N VAL A 8 19.98 8.74 14.57
CA VAL A 8 18.61 9.12 14.95
C VAL A 8 18.24 8.40 16.24
N ARG A 9 17.86 9.17 17.26
CA ARG A 9 17.21 8.61 18.45
C ARG A 9 15.71 8.55 18.18
N VAL A 10 15.13 7.40 18.41
CA VAL A 10 13.69 7.15 18.28
C VAL A 10 13.16 6.67 19.64
N ASP A 11 11.88 6.89 19.87
CA ASP A 11 11.20 6.24 20.99
C ASP A 11 11.02 4.74 20.73
N GLU A 12 10.66 4.02 21.80
CA GLU A 12 10.49 2.57 21.77
C GLU A 12 9.39 2.13 20.79
N ALA A 13 8.29 2.88 20.71
CA ALA A 13 7.16 2.53 19.83
C ALA A 13 7.56 2.60 18.35
N VAL A 14 8.32 3.61 17.96
CA VAL A 14 8.88 3.74 16.62
C VAL A 14 9.88 2.62 16.33
N TYR A 15 10.76 2.31 17.29
CA TYR A 15 11.71 1.21 17.11
C TYR A 15 11.02 -0.13 16.90
N VAL A 16 10.05 -0.49 17.75
CA VAL A 16 9.26 -1.72 17.64
C VAL A 16 8.53 -1.78 16.31
N GLY A 17 7.91 -0.69 15.86
CA GLY A 17 7.24 -0.64 14.56
C GLY A 17 8.19 -0.84 13.37
N ILE A 18 9.44 -0.41 13.46
CA ILE A 18 10.47 -0.69 12.44
C ILE A 18 10.91 -2.16 12.51
N GLU A 19 11.09 -2.70 13.71
CA GLU A 19 11.48 -4.09 13.92
C GLU A 19 10.45 -5.08 13.35
N GLU A 20 9.16 -4.87 13.64
CA GLU A 20 8.07 -5.70 13.10
C GLU A 20 8.05 -5.69 11.57
N ARG A 21 8.22 -4.51 10.95
CA ARG A 21 8.25 -4.41 9.49
C ARG A 21 9.50 -5.01 8.88
N ALA A 22 10.65 -4.88 9.53
CA ALA A 22 11.89 -5.51 9.11
C ALA A 22 11.74 -7.04 9.14
N ALA A 23 11.18 -7.59 10.23
CA ALA A 23 10.88 -9.01 10.35
C ALA A 23 9.91 -9.50 9.25
N ALA A 24 8.83 -8.75 8.99
CA ALA A 24 7.88 -9.06 7.93
C ALA A 24 8.52 -9.04 6.52
N ALA A 25 9.53 -8.20 6.31
CA ALA A 25 10.30 -8.13 5.07
C ALA A 25 11.46 -9.15 5.01
N GLY A 26 11.73 -9.90 6.09
CA GLY A 26 12.88 -10.80 6.19
C GLY A 26 14.23 -10.07 6.23
N MET A 27 14.26 -8.85 6.79
CA MET A 27 15.42 -7.96 6.82
C MET A 27 15.85 -7.65 8.26
N GLU A 28 17.13 -7.34 8.44
CA GLU A 28 17.64 -6.76 9.68
C GLU A 28 17.11 -5.33 9.88
N VAL A 29 16.84 -4.93 11.13
CA VAL A 29 16.27 -3.62 11.49
C VAL A 29 17.01 -2.46 10.83
N ASN A 30 18.34 -2.47 10.90
CA ASN A 30 19.18 -1.42 10.32
C ASN A 30 19.20 -1.44 8.78
N GLU A 31 19.00 -2.59 8.16
CA GLU A 31 18.91 -2.70 6.70
C GLU A 31 17.58 -2.16 6.20
N TYR A 32 16.49 -2.56 6.85
CA TYR A 32 15.15 -2.05 6.58
C TYR A 32 15.07 -0.54 6.78
N ALA A 33 15.63 0.00 7.86
CA ALA A 33 15.66 1.44 8.11
C ALA A 33 16.43 2.21 7.03
N ARG A 34 17.55 1.66 6.51
CA ARG A 34 18.28 2.27 5.40
C ARG A 34 17.47 2.27 4.11
N GLN A 35 16.77 1.17 3.81
CA GLN A 35 15.92 1.08 2.63
C GLN A 35 14.76 2.07 2.73
N LEU A 36 14.08 2.14 3.88
CA LEU A 36 13.00 3.10 4.13
C LEU A 36 13.46 4.56 3.90
N LEU A 37 14.64 4.93 4.40
CA LEU A 37 15.21 6.26 4.19
C LEU A 37 15.59 6.52 2.72
N ALA A 38 16.04 5.50 2.00
CA ALA A 38 16.35 5.62 0.57
C ALA A 38 15.08 5.78 -0.27
N ASP A 39 14.01 5.05 0.05
CA ASP A 39 12.71 5.15 -0.60
C ASP A 39 12.06 6.52 -0.35
N GLU A 40 12.16 7.02 0.89
CA GLU A 40 11.70 8.37 1.25
C GLU A 40 12.51 9.46 0.53
N ALA A 41 13.83 9.31 0.44
CA ALA A 41 14.67 10.25 -0.31
C ALA A 41 14.37 10.26 -1.83
N ASN A 42 13.76 9.20 -2.36
CA ASN A 42 13.30 9.09 -3.74
C ASN A 42 11.80 9.42 -3.90
N ASP A 43 11.15 9.90 -2.84
CA ASP A 43 9.73 10.28 -2.81
C ASP A 43 8.77 9.14 -3.22
N LEU A 44 9.20 7.89 -3.03
CA LEU A 44 8.52 6.71 -3.58
C LEU A 44 7.09 6.58 -3.03
N ARG A 45 6.92 6.77 -1.72
CA ARG A 45 5.63 6.66 -1.04
C ARG A 45 4.66 7.73 -1.51
N HIS A 46 5.09 8.99 -1.59
CA HIS A 46 4.22 10.08 -2.04
C HIS A 46 3.75 9.84 -3.48
N ARG A 47 4.68 9.53 -4.38
CA ARG A 47 4.37 9.24 -5.78
C ARG A 47 3.41 8.06 -5.93
N PHE A 48 3.60 7.00 -5.14
CA PHE A 48 2.69 5.86 -5.13
C PHE A 48 1.27 6.26 -4.70
N LEU A 49 1.13 7.01 -3.59
CA LEU A 49 -0.17 7.44 -3.09
C LEU A 49 -0.90 8.38 -4.06
N VAL A 50 -0.17 9.30 -4.69
CA VAL A 50 -0.74 10.18 -5.72
C VAL A 50 -1.21 9.37 -6.94
N ALA A 51 -0.41 8.41 -7.39
CA ALA A 51 -0.80 7.54 -8.50
C ALA A 51 -2.01 6.66 -8.16
N ALA A 52 -2.09 6.16 -6.92
CA ALA A 52 -3.22 5.36 -6.45
C ALA A 52 -4.51 6.18 -6.37
N ASP A 53 -4.43 7.42 -5.88
CA ASP A 53 -5.57 8.36 -5.83
C ASP A 53 -6.07 8.68 -7.25
N HIS A 54 -5.15 9.02 -8.16
CA HIS A 54 -5.48 9.26 -9.56
C HIS A 54 -6.09 8.03 -10.22
N PHE A 55 -5.51 6.84 -10.00
CA PHE A 55 -6.06 5.59 -10.52
C PHE A 55 -7.47 5.32 -10.01
N ALA A 56 -7.71 5.49 -8.70
CA ALA A 56 -9.03 5.32 -8.11
C ALA A 56 -10.04 6.29 -8.72
N GLY A 57 -9.68 7.56 -8.91
CA GLY A 57 -10.54 8.57 -9.53
C GLY A 57 -10.91 8.23 -10.99
N GLU A 58 -9.92 7.87 -11.81
CA GLU A 58 -10.15 7.57 -13.23
C GLU A 58 -10.94 6.28 -13.44
N TRP A 59 -10.75 5.28 -12.58
CA TRP A 59 -11.33 3.95 -12.77
C TRP A 59 -12.60 3.69 -11.97
N ALA A 60 -12.94 4.52 -10.98
CA ALA A 60 -14.12 4.31 -10.13
C ALA A 60 -15.40 4.03 -10.93
N GLY A 61 -15.71 4.87 -11.93
CA GLY A 61 -16.90 4.69 -12.77
C GLY A 61 -16.90 3.37 -13.55
N HIS A 62 -15.73 2.92 -14.03
CA HIS A 62 -15.61 1.61 -14.70
C HIS A 62 -15.83 0.44 -13.75
N PHE A 63 -15.38 0.56 -12.49
CA PHE A 63 -15.67 -0.43 -11.46
C PHE A 63 -17.16 -0.45 -11.13
N ASP A 64 -17.79 0.72 -10.97
CA ASP A 64 -19.22 0.84 -10.71
C ASP A 64 -20.06 0.22 -11.84
N ASP A 65 -19.71 0.49 -13.09
CA ASP A 65 -20.41 -0.06 -14.27
C ASP A 65 -20.30 -1.59 -14.34
N ARG A 66 -19.12 -2.13 -13.99
CA ARG A 66 -18.85 -3.56 -14.10
C ARG A 66 -19.35 -4.37 -12.90
N PHE A 67 -19.30 -3.79 -11.71
CA PHE A 67 -19.45 -4.51 -10.44
C PHE A 67 -20.58 -3.99 -9.56
N GLY A 68 -21.19 -2.86 -9.91
CA GLY A 68 -22.21 -2.19 -9.09
C GLY A 68 -21.60 -1.36 -7.96
N ASN A 69 -22.39 -0.41 -7.45
CA ASN A 69 -22.00 0.57 -6.43
C ASN A 69 -22.40 0.15 -5.01
N ASP A 70 -22.76 -1.13 -4.78
CA ASP A 70 -23.18 -1.63 -3.47
C ASP A 70 -22.01 -2.18 -2.63
N GLY A 71 -20.79 -2.13 -3.17
CA GLY A 71 -19.58 -2.63 -2.50
C GLY A 71 -19.49 -4.15 -2.39
N HIS A 72 -20.45 -4.89 -2.97
CA HIS A 72 -20.47 -6.35 -2.91
C HIS A 72 -19.91 -7.03 -4.17
N GLY A 73 -19.69 -6.27 -5.24
CA GLY A 73 -19.23 -6.80 -6.52
C GLY A 73 -20.32 -7.64 -7.20
N ALA A 74 -20.41 -7.53 -8.53
CA ALA A 74 -21.52 -8.01 -9.36
C ALA A 74 -22.35 -9.13 -8.71
N VAL A 75 -23.53 -8.76 -8.20
CA VAL A 75 -24.50 -9.73 -7.66
C VAL A 75 -24.67 -10.83 -8.71
N PRO A 76 -24.42 -12.12 -8.39
CA PRO A 76 -24.56 -13.17 -9.38
C PRO A 76 -25.98 -13.10 -9.93
N ALA A 77 -26.08 -13.02 -11.26
CA ALA A 77 -27.35 -12.94 -11.98
C ALA A 77 -28.33 -13.91 -11.33
N ARG A 78 -29.41 -13.38 -10.77
CA ARG A 78 -30.51 -14.20 -10.25
C ARG A 78 -30.88 -15.15 -11.36
N LYS A 79 -30.82 -16.45 -11.03
CA LYS A 79 -31.21 -17.51 -11.94
C LYS A 79 -32.73 -17.47 -12.02
N ASP A 80 -33.26 -16.52 -12.77
CA ASP A 80 -34.69 -16.40 -12.99
C ASP A 80 -35.13 -17.61 -13.85
N ASP A 81 -35.80 -18.53 -13.16
CA ASP A 81 -37.06 -19.11 -13.58
C ASP A 81 -37.13 -19.58 -15.03
N ARG A 82 -36.52 -20.75 -15.29
CA ARG A 82 -37.05 -21.63 -16.33
C ARG A 82 -38.35 -22.25 -15.82
N ALA A 83 -39.40 -21.46 -15.79
CA ALA A 83 -40.78 -21.93 -15.77
C ALA A 83 -41.27 -22.08 -17.22
N ALA A 84 -41.96 -23.20 -17.46
CA ALA A 84 -42.62 -23.70 -18.68
C ALA A 84 -41.76 -24.57 -19.61
#